data_AF-A0AAU7CEJ4-F1
#
_entry.id   AF-A0AAU7CEJ4-F1
#
_cell.length_a   1.000
_cell.length_b   1.000
_cell.length_c   1.000
_cell.angle_alpha   90.00
_cell.angle_beta   90.00
_cell.angle_gamma   90.00
#
_symmetry.space_group_name_H-M   'P 1'
#
loop_
_entity.id
_entity.type
_entity.pdbx_description
1 polymer ?
#
loop_
_entity_poly.entity_id
_entity_poly.type
_entity_poly.pdbx_seq_one_letter_code
_entity_poly.pdbx_strand_id
1 'polypeptide(L)'
;MHDRFRKPHQTPRVTARVRSQIAVEAARRMYDLLALNPGEVPIRIGDATENEYYSAKRKAAAVLGHRVRPGDLPSDAEVREQVVFLANSRAGIDPTAAEEEESEEGPTLVAMADHVDRFAIYKMRLEPLESVKQNPFQHPEGDALFHSLQVFERARHARPYDEEFLLAALLHDVGKAIDPKAPAVAGVEALRGAVTERTLWLIEHLEDLAALRDRTLSQRDRRILESSEYLEDLKLLRDLDEAGRVPGTPVETVDQALAYLRGLEDESYLEGNPNLRG
;
A
#
# COMPACT_ATOMS: atom_id res chain seq x y z
N MET A 1 -23.70 -17.20 38.70
CA MET A 1 -24.25 -16.10 37.89
C MET A 1 -23.42 -15.99 36.63
N HIS A 2 -23.96 -16.39 35.49
CA HIS A 2 -23.29 -16.28 34.19
C HIS A 2 -23.66 -14.95 33.56
N ASP A 3 -22.65 -14.08 33.39
CA ASP A 3 -22.81 -12.81 32.70
C ASP A 3 -22.74 -13.06 31.18
N ARG A 4 -23.94 -13.20 30.60
CA ARG A 4 -24.16 -13.17 29.15
C ARG A 4 -24.25 -11.70 28.80
N PHE A 5 -23.39 -11.19 27.90
CA PHE A 5 -23.60 -10.12 26.90
C PHE A 5 -22.26 -9.46 26.48
N ARG A 6 -21.33 -10.24 25.92
CA ARG A 6 -20.35 -9.67 24.96
C ARG A 6 -21.05 -9.53 23.62
N LYS A 7 -21.43 -8.30 23.25
CA LYS A 7 -21.91 -8.02 21.89
C LYS A 7 -20.76 -8.34 20.92
N PRO A 8 -20.97 -9.17 19.87
CA PRO A 8 -19.92 -9.40 18.88
C PRO A 8 -19.62 -8.08 18.18
N HIS A 9 -18.36 -7.64 18.20
CA HIS A 9 -17.89 -6.51 17.42
C HIS A 9 -18.23 -6.77 15.94
N GLN A 10 -19.27 -6.11 15.42
CA GLN A 10 -19.55 -6.13 14.00
C GLN A 10 -18.51 -5.25 13.33
N THR A 11 -17.61 -5.86 12.58
CA THR A 11 -16.76 -5.17 11.61
C THR A 11 -17.64 -4.27 10.73
N PRO A 12 -17.32 -2.98 10.59
CA PRO A 12 -18.14 -2.04 9.82
C PRO A 12 -18.29 -2.53 8.38
N ARG A 13 -19.49 -2.34 7.81
CA ARG A 13 -19.76 -2.67 6.40
C ARG A 13 -18.88 -1.81 5.50
N VAL A 14 -18.27 -2.45 4.51
CA VAL A 14 -17.46 -1.79 3.49
C VAL A 14 -18.30 -0.76 2.74
N THR A 15 -17.75 0.44 2.53
CA THR A 15 -18.44 1.51 1.81
C THR A 15 -18.54 1.18 0.32
N ALA A 16 -19.54 1.75 -0.37
CA ALA A 16 -19.71 1.53 -1.82
C ALA A 16 -18.46 1.95 -2.63
N ARG A 17 -17.73 2.97 -2.15
CA ARG A 17 -16.48 3.42 -2.75
C ARG A 17 -15.38 2.35 -2.66
N VAL A 18 -15.17 1.79 -1.48
CA VAL A 18 -14.17 0.73 -1.28
C VAL A 18 -14.53 -0.53 -2.08
N ARG A 19 -15.81 -0.92 -2.12
CA ARG A 19 -16.30 -2.03 -2.95
C ARG A 19 -15.99 -1.82 -4.43
N SER A 20 -16.19 -0.59 -4.93
CA SER A 20 -15.87 -0.21 -6.31
C SER A 20 -14.36 -0.25 -6.59
N GLN A 21 -13.52 0.26 -5.68
CA GLN A 21 -12.06 0.18 -5.80
C GLN A 21 -11.58 -1.29 -5.84
N ILE A 22 -12.14 -2.15 -4.99
CA ILE A 22 -11.84 -3.59 -5.01
C ILE A 22 -12.26 -4.21 -6.34
N ALA A 23 -13.39 -3.79 -6.93
CA ALA A 23 -13.85 -4.31 -8.21
C ALA A 23 -12.92 -3.94 -9.37
N VAL A 24 -12.47 -2.68 -9.43
CA VAL A 24 -11.52 -2.18 -10.44
C VAL A 24 -10.18 -2.90 -10.33
N GLU A 25 -9.67 -3.03 -9.12
CA GLU A 25 -8.36 -3.63 -8.87
C GLU A 25 -8.39 -5.17 -9.07
N ALA A 26 -9.53 -5.81 -8.77
CA ALA A 26 -9.77 -7.20 -9.12
C ALA A 26 -9.89 -7.39 -10.65
N ALA A 27 -10.52 -6.45 -11.35
CA ALA A 27 -10.68 -6.51 -12.80
C ALA A 27 -9.35 -6.39 -13.55
N ARG A 28 -8.44 -5.54 -13.07
CA ARG A 28 -7.06 -5.47 -13.61
C ARG A 28 -6.36 -6.83 -13.52
N ARG A 29 -6.42 -7.48 -12.35
CA ARG A 29 -5.87 -8.83 -12.14
C ARG A 29 -6.51 -9.88 -13.04
N MET A 30 -7.83 -9.84 -13.16
CA MET A 30 -8.55 -10.76 -14.05
C MET A 30 -8.19 -10.54 -15.51
N TYR A 31 -8.02 -9.28 -15.93
CA TYR A 31 -7.59 -8.96 -17.28
C TYR A 31 -6.19 -9.50 -17.57
N ASP A 32 -5.24 -9.28 -16.67
CA ASP A 32 -3.86 -9.75 -16.84
C ASP A 32 -3.75 -11.29 -16.79
N LEU A 33 -4.60 -11.98 -16.00
CA LEU A 33 -4.70 -13.44 -15.99
C LEU A 33 -5.31 -14.02 -17.29
N LEU A 34 -6.28 -13.32 -17.88
CA LEU A 34 -6.97 -13.76 -19.10
C LEU A 34 -6.22 -13.38 -20.39
N ALA A 35 -5.36 -12.37 -20.32
CA ALA A 35 -4.44 -11.98 -21.38
C ALA A 35 -3.18 -12.87 -21.34
N LEU A 36 -3.34 -14.16 -21.66
CA LEU A 36 -2.25 -15.15 -21.68
C LEU A 36 -1.10 -14.79 -22.66
N ASN A 37 -1.28 -13.80 -23.54
CA ASN A 37 -0.22 -13.22 -24.38
C ASN A 37 -0.35 -11.68 -24.47
N PRO A 38 0.77 -10.93 -24.43
CA PRO A 38 0.76 -9.48 -24.64
C PRO A 38 0.21 -9.14 -26.03
N GLY A 39 -0.89 -8.37 -26.09
CA GLY A 39 -1.50 -7.91 -27.34
C GLY A 39 -2.64 -8.76 -27.89
N GLU A 40 -3.00 -9.88 -27.25
CA GLU A 40 -4.22 -10.60 -27.60
C GLU A 40 -5.43 -10.03 -26.86
N VAL A 41 -6.51 -9.74 -27.60
CA VAL A 41 -7.80 -9.36 -27.01
C VAL A 41 -8.29 -10.54 -26.18
N PRO A 42 -8.72 -10.37 -24.91
CA PRO A 42 -9.19 -11.49 -24.09
C PRO A 42 -10.50 -12.04 -24.66
N ILE A 43 -10.38 -13.06 -25.52
CA ILE A 43 -11.53 -13.72 -26.16
C ILE A 43 -12.34 -14.54 -25.14
N ARG A 44 -11.88 -14.65 -23.88
CA ARG A 44 -12.45 -15.56 -22.86
C ARG A 44 -12.74 -14.91 -21.50
N ILE A 45 -13.34 -13.72 -21.50
CA ILE A 45 -13.91 -13.10 -20.26
C ILE A 45 -14.97 -14.03 -19.59
N GLY A 46 -15.53 -14.98 -20.34
CA GLY A 46 -16.54 -15.94 -19.84
C GLY A 46 -16.01 -17.22 -19.18
N ASP A 47 -14.72 -17.54 -19.30
CA ASP A 47 -14.19 -18.86 -18.88
C ASP A 47 -13.58 -18.86 -17.47
N ALA A 48 -13.48 -17.68 -16.83
CA ALA A 48 -13.01 -17.56 -15.47
C ALA A 48 -13.98 -18.22 -14.47
N THR A 49 -13.43 -19.08 -13.63
CA THR A 49 -14.13 -19.80 -12.57
C THR A 49 -14.50 -18.89 -11.40
N GLU A 50 -15.53 -19.24 -10.63
CA GLU A 50 -15.91 -18.52 -9.39
C GLU A 50 -14.74 -18.39 -8.41
N ASN A 51 -13.85 -19.39 -8.37
CA ASN A 51 -12.65 -19.38 -7.53
C ASN A 51 -11.63 -18.32 -7.96
N GLU A 52 -11.47 -18.08 -9.27
CA GLU A 52 -10.56 -17.05 -9.79
C GLU A 52 -11.06 -15.65 -9.48
N TYR A 53 -12.36 -15.40 -9.67
CA TYR A 53 -12.98 -14.13 -9.25
C TYR A 53 -12.88 -13.93 -7.74
N TYR A 54 -13.19 -14.95 -6.95
CA TYR A 54 -13.08 -14.86 -5.50
C TYR A 54 -11.65 -14.55 -5.05
N SER A 55 -10.67 -15.23 -5.63
CA SER A 55 -9.24 -14.98 -5.40
C SER A 55 -8.86 -13.54 -5.78
N ALA A 56 -9.20 -13.08 -6.98
CA ALA A 56 -8.90 -11.73 -7.46
C ALA A 56 -9.51 -10.64 -6.57
N LYS A 57 -10.75 -10.80 -6.12
CA LYS A 57 -11.42 -9.86 -5.19
C LYS A 57 -10.78 -9.83 -3.81
N ARG A 58 -10.38 -10.99 -3.28
CA ARG A 58 -9.68 -11.09 -2.00
C ARG A 58 -8.29 -10.46 -2.09
N LYS A 59 -7.58 -10.66 -3.21
CA LYS A 59 -6.29 -10.05 -3.51
C LYS A 59 -6.40 -8.54 -3.63
N ALA A 60 -7.38 -8.04 -4.38
CA ALA A 60 -7.67 -6.62 -4.51
C ALA A 60 -8.00 -5.96 -3.15
N ALA A 61 -8.80 -6.63 -2.32
CA ALA A 61 -9.09 -6.15 -0.97
C ALA A 61 -7.84 -6.09 -0.08
N ALA A 62 -6.94 -7.07 -0.19
CA ALA A 62 -5.71 -7.11 0.59
C ALA A 62 -4.72 -6.01 0.18
N VAL A 63 -4.53 -5.79 -1.12
CA VAL A 63 -3.65 -4.73 -1.67
C VAL A 63 -4.14 -3.35 -1.28
N LEU A 64 -5.46 -3.13 -1.26
CA LEU A 64 -6.06 -1.87 -0.82
C LEU A 64 -6.12 -1.72 0.72
N GLY A 65 -5.49 -2.63 1.49
CA GLY A 65 -5.46 -2.55 2.95
C GLY A 65 -6.79 -2.85 3.65
N HIS A 66 -7.81 -3.36 2.94
CA HIS A 66 -9.14 -3.55 3.49
C HIS A 66 -9.40 -5.01 3.91
N ARG A 67 -9.70 -5.23 5.21
CA ARG A 67 -10.30 -6.49 5.67
C ARG A 67 -11.78 -6.54 5.33
N VAL A 68 -12.08 -7.11 4.17
CA VAL A 68 -13.45 -7.26 3.67
C VAL A 68 -14.01 -8.65 4.00
N ARG A 69 -15.21 -8.69 4.58
CA ARG A 69 -15.96 -9.95 4.79
C ARG A 69 -16.38 -10.53 3.43
N PRO A 70 -16.52 -11.85 3.28
CA PRO A 70 -16.92 -12.45 1.99
C PRO A 70 -18.19 -11.83 1.37
N GLY A 71 -19.19 -11.47 2.19
CA GLY A 71 -20.43 -10.84 1.73
C GLY A 71 -20.32 -9.35 1.37
N ASP A 72 -19.22 -8.69 1.75
CA ASP A 72 -18.98 -7.28 1.46
C ASP A 72 -18.07 -7.09 0.22
N LEU A 73 -17.49 -8.18 -0.32
CA LEU A 73 -16.74 -8.17 -1.58
C LEU A 73 -17.66 -7.85 -2.77
N PRO A 74 -17.13 -7.21 -3.84
CA PRO A 74 -17.88 -7.06 -5.08
C PRO A 74 -18.37 -8.41 -5.63
N SER A 75 -19.48 -8.37 -6.37
CA SER A 75 -19.99 -9.52 -7.09
C SER A 75 -19.13 -9.80 -8.32
N ASP A 76 -19.20 -11.02 -8.85
CA ASP A 76 -18.47 -11.38 -10.06
C ASP A 76 -18.99 -10.58 -11.27
N ALA A 77 -20.25 -10.16 -11.24
CA ALA A 77 -20.83 -9.25 -12.23
C ALA A 77 -20.16 -7.87 -12.21
N GLU A 78 -20.00 -7.26 -11.03
CA GLU A 78 -19.30 -5.97 -10.88
C GLU A 78 -17.85 -6.04 -11.37
N VAL A 79 -17.14 -7.13 -11.08
CA VAL A 79 -15.77 -7.32 -11.58
C VAL A 79 -15.76 -7.52 -13.10
N ARG A 80 -16.69 -8.31 -13.65
CA ARG A 80 -16.79 -8.55 -15.10
C ARG A 80 -17.09 -7.28 -15.89
N GLU A 81 -17.98 -6.43 -15.38
CA GLU A 81 -18.25 -5.11 -15.99
C GLU A 81 -16.98 -4.26 -16.07
N GLN A 82 -16.18 -4.25 -15.00
CA GLN A 82 -14.91 -3.53 -14.98
C GLN A 82 -13.86 -4.17 -15.91
N VAL A 83 -13.84 -5.49 -16.07
CA VAL A 83 -12.96 -6.18 -17.04
C VAL A 83 -13.34 -5.80 -18.48
N VAL A 84 -14.63 -5.76 -18.81
CA VAL A 84 -15.12 -5.33 -20.14
C VAL A 84 -14.79 -3.87 -20.38
N PHE A 85 -15.02 -3.00 -19.39
CA PHE A 85 -14.65 -1.60 -19.48
C PHE A 85 -13.15 -1.43 -19.72
N LEU A 86 -12.31 -2.12 -18.96
CA LEU A 86 -10.85 -2.10 -19.11
C LEU A 86 -10.40 -2.65 -20.48
N ALA A 87 -11.04 -3.71 -20.98
CA ALA A 87 -10.76 -4.28 -22.29
C ALA A 87 -11.10 -3.32 -23.42
N ASN A 88 -12.25 -2.65 -23.32
CA ASN A 88 -12.69 -1.64 -24.29
C ASN A 88 -11.74 -0.43 -24.27
N SER A 89 -11.38 0.08 -23.09
CA SER A 89 -10.40 1.16 -22.95
C SER A 89 -9.01 0.79 -23.50
N ARG A 90 -8.53 -0.45 -23.27
CA ARG A 90 -7.22 -0.92 -23.78
C ARG A 90 -7.24 -1.21 -25.29
N ALA A 91 -8.35 -1.68 -25.82
CA ALA A 91 -8.50 -1.94 -27.26
C ALA A 91 -8.74 -0.67 -28.08
N GLY A 92 -8.80 0.51 -27.43
CA GLY A 92 -9.24 1.75 -28.08
C GLY A 92 -10.68 1.67 -28.59
N ILE A 93 -11.45 0.66 -28.13
CA ILE A 93 -12.87 0.52 -28.41
C ILE A 93 -13.56 1.46 -27.43
N ASP A 94 -13.73 2.70 -27.85
CA ASP A 94 -14.65 3.59 -27.17
C ASP A 94 -16.09 3.06 -27.41
N PRO A 95 -16.81 2.58 -26.40
CA PRO A 95 -18.19 2.11 -26.57
C PRO A 95 -19.15 3.25 -26.92
N THR A 96 -18.69 4.51 -26.86
CA THR A 96 -19.41 5.70 -27.34
C THR A 96 -18.99 6.15 -28.74
N ALA A 97 -17.92 5.60 -29.31
CA ALA A 97 -17.42 5.96 -30.66
C ALA A 97 -18.03 5.12 -31.80
N ALA A 98 -19.27 4.64 -31.64
CA ALA A 98 -20.08 4.32 -32.83
C ALA A 98 -20.42 5.59 -33.64
N GLU A 99 -20.13 6.77 -33.10
CA GLU A 99 -20.31 8.06 -33.75
C GLU A 99 -19.00 8.87 -33.63
N GLU A 100 -18.40 9.14 -34.79
CA GLU A 100 -17.44 10.22 -35.09
C GLU A 100 -15.92 9.92 -35.09
N GLU A 101 -15.28 10.46 -36.14
CA GLU A 101 -14.06 10.05 -36.82
C GLU A 101 -12.77 10.75 -36.36
N GLU A 102 -11.64 10.14 -36.74
CA GLU A 102 -10.31 10.70 -37.07
C GLU A 102 -9.64 11.73 -36.13
N SER A 103 -8.54 11.31 -35.47
CA SER A 103 -7.25 12.00 -35.59
C SER A 103 -6.09 11.17 -35.01
N GLU A 104 -4.98 11.24 -35.71
CA GLU A 104 -3.75 10.46 -35.61
C GLU A 104 -2.77 10.91 -34.50
N GLU A 105 -1.79 10.02 -34.26
CA GLU A 105 -0.43 10.18 -33.71
C GLU A 105 -0.15 9.99 -32.20
N GLY A 106 0.51 8.86 -31.87
CA GLY A 106 1.64 8.81 -30.92
C GLY A 106 1.64 7.67 -29.88
N PRO A 107 2.59 6.70 -29.90
CA PRO A 107 2.40 5.37 -29.28
C PRO A 107 3.05 5.17 -27.91
N THR A 108 2.25 4.60 -27.01
CA THR A 108 2.49 3.37 -26.21
C THR A 108 3.94 2.92 -25.92
N LEU A 109 4.63 3.58 -24.97
CA LEU A 109 5.89 3.07 -24.38
C LEU A 109 5.95 3.09 -22.83
N VAL A 110 4.90 3.56 -22.14
CA VAL A 110 5.00 3.91 -20.71
C VAL A 110 4.74 2.72 -19.75
N ALA A 111 4.03 1.68 -20.18
CA ALA A 111 3.47 0.69 -19.24
C ALA A 111 4.45 -0.39 -18.71
N MET A 112 5.61 -0.60 -19.35
CA MET A 112 6.62 -1.57 -18.84
C MET A 112 7.83 -0.91 -18.16
N ALA A 113 7.96 0.42 -18.24
CA ALA A 113 9.05 1.17 -17.61
C ALA A 113 8.71 1.65 -16.18
N ASP A 114 7.43 1.81 -15.86
CA ASP A 114 6.98 2.45 -14.61
C ASP A 114 7.18 1.61 -13.33
N HIS A 115 7.05 0.28 -13.39
CA HIS A 115 7.13 -0.57 -12.18
C HIS A 115 8.57 -0.80 -11.69
N VAL A 116 9.55 -0.73 -12.59
CA VAL A 116 10.96 -1.02 -12.28
C VAL A 116 11.67 0.19 -11.64
N ASP A 117 11.11 1.40 -11.76
CA ASP A 117 11.77 2.63 -11.27
C ASP A 117 11.42 3.01 -9.80
N ARG A 118 10.22 2.67 -9.30
CA ARG A 118 9.81 3.10 -7.94
C ARG A 118 10.71 2.58 -6.81
N PHE A 119 11.17 1.32 -6.91
CA PHE A 119 12.11 0.76 -5.93
C PHE A 119 13.51 1.36 -6.04
N ALA A 120 13.93 1.79 -7.24
CA ALA A 120 15.17 2.52 -7.41
C ALA A 120 15.07 3.90 -6.73
N ILE A 121 13.93 4.58 -6.86
CA ILE A 121 13.63 5.81 -6.12
C ILE A 121 13.71 5.55 -4.62
N TYR A 122 13.02 4.54 -4.09
CA TYR A 122 13.07 4.23 -2.65
C TYR A 122 14.49 3.97 -2.16
N LYS A 123 15.26 3.17 -2.89
CA LYS A 123 16.67 2.89 -2.57
C LYS A 123 17.49 4.18 -2.52
N MET A 124 17.38 5.03 -3.54
CA MET A 124 18.06 6.33 -3.60
C MET A 124 17.68 7.25 -2.43
N ARG A 125 16.45 7.14 -1.91
CA ARG A 125 16.01 7.91 -0.73
C ARG A 125 16.48 7.32 0.60
N LEU A 126 16.65 6.00 0.68
CA LEU A 126 17.07 5.29 1.89
C LEU A 126 18.57 5.37 2.14
N GLU A 127 19.41 5.14 1.13
CA GLU A 127 20.87 5.07 1.29
C GLU A 127 21.48 6.30 1.99
N PRO A 128 21.08 7.55 1.70
CA PRO A 128 21.61 8.71 2.40
C PRO A 128 21.39 8.72 3.92
N LEU A 129 20.38 8.00 4.42
CA LEU A 129 20.04 7.95 5.84
C LEU A 129 21.12 7.31 6.72
N GLU A 130 22.02 6.50 6.15
CA GLU A 130 23.15 5.90 6.88
C GLU A 130 24.10 6.97 7.45
N SER A 131 24.22 8.08 6.71
CA SER A 131 25.03 9.24 7.08
C SER A 131 24.32 10.15 8.11
N VAL A 132 23.01 9.98 8.31
CA VAL A 132 22.20 10.82 9.19
C VAL A 132 22.23 10.27 10.61
N LYS A 133 23.19 10.74 11.41
CA LYS A 133 23.29 10.38 12.83
C LYS A 133 22.14 10.97 13.64
N GLN A 134 21.45 10.11 14.38
CA GLN A 134 20.37 10.52 15.28
C GLN A 134 20.93 10.96 16.64
N ASN A 135 20.08 11.62 17.43
CA ASN A 135 20.41 11.99 18.80
C ASN A 135 20.57 10.73 19.67
N PRO A 136 21.76 10.43 20.22
CA PRO A 136 22.00 9.19 20.97
C PRO A 136 21.12 9.01 22.22
N PHE A 137 20.57 10.09 22.78
CA PHE A 137 19.66 10.00 23.93
C PHE A 137 18.25 9.56 23.54
N GLN A 138 17.80 9.93 22.34
CA GLN A 138 16.45 9.61 21.85
C GLN A 138 16.45 8.40 20.93
N HIS A 139 17.58 8.15 20.27
CA HIS A 139 17.82 7.14 19.25
C HIS A 139 19.18 6.47 19.53
N PRO A 140 19.27 5.64 20.57
CA PRO A 140 20.51 4.97 20.96
C PRO A 140 21.00 3.97 19.90
N GLU A 141 20.17 3.62 18.92
CA GLU A 141 20.46 2.72 17.81
C GLU A 141 21.44 3.30 16.78
N GLY A 142 21.57 4.62 16.67
CA GLY A 142 22.61 5.26 15.85
C GLY A 142 22.08 6.13 14.72
N ASP A 143 22.06 5.62 13.48
CA ASP A 143 21.65 6.38 12.30
C ASP A 143 20.21 6.10 11.83
N ALA A 144 19.70 7.01 11.01
CA ALA A 144 18.33 6.98 10.52
C ALA A 144 18.04 5.76 9.63
N LEU A 145 19.03 5.25 8.90
CA LEU A 145 18.82 4.07 8.05
C LEU A 145 18.63 2.83 8.92
N PHE A 146 19.50 2.65 9.90
CA PHE A 146 19.39 1.55 10.84
C PHE A 146 18.07 1.58 11.62
N HIS A 147 17.64 2.77 12.07
CA HIS A 147 16.31 2.97 12.67
C HIS A 147 15.19 2.58 11.69
N SER A 148 15.20 3.10 10.46
CA SER A 148 14.17 2.80 9.46
C SER A 148 14.03 1.30 9.19
N LEU A 149 15.13 0.56 9.14
CA LEU A 149 15.14 -0.89 8.94
C LEU A 149 14.57 -1.64 10.15
N GLN A 150 14.83 -1.19 11.38
CA GLN A 150 14.20 -1.77 12.58
C GLN A 150 12.69 -1.56 12.58
N VAL A 151 12.23 -0.35 12.25
CA VAL A 151 10.79 -0.03 12.20
C VAL A 151 10.11 -0.85 11.10
N PHE A 152 10.73 -0.99 9.93
CA PHE A 152 10.25 -1.86 8.85
C PHE A 152 10.13 -3.32 9.28
N GLU A 153 11.14 -3.90 9.92
CA GLU A 153 11.10 -5.30 10.36
C GLU A 153 9.95 -5.54 11.34
N ARG A 154 9.77 -4.63 12.29
CA ARG A 154 8.66 -4.68 13.26
C ARG A 154 7.30 -4.52 12.56
N ALA A 155 7.19 -3.61 11.60
CA ALA A 155 5.99 -3.42 10.79
C ALA A 155 5.66 -4.68 9.98
N ARG A 156 6.67 -5.34 9.41
CA ARG A 156 6.51 -6.61 8.70
C ARG A 156 5.94 -7.71 9.60
N HIS A 157 6.36 -7.78 10.86
CA HIS A 157 5.75 -8.72 11.80
C HIS A 157 4.29 -8.39 12.16
N ALA A 158 3.95 -7.09 12.27
CA ALA A 158 2.61 -6.65 12.64
C ALA A 158 1.59 -6.67 11.47
N ARG A 159 2.06 -6.38 10.26
CA ARG A 159 1.29 -6.17 9.02
C ARG A 159 2.08 -6.67 7.79
N PRO A 160 2.35 -7.98 7.67
CA PRO A 160 3.27 -8.52 6.66
C PRO A 160 2.86 -8.29 5.20
N TYR A 161 1.58 -8.06 4.93
CA TYR A 161 1.04 -7.95 3.56
C TYR A 161 0.48 -6.56 3.24
N ASP A 162 0.66 -5.58 4.11
CA ASP A 162 0.17 -4.21 3.92
C ASP A 162 1.29 -3.35 3.36
N GLU A 163 1.50 -3.39 2.05
CA GLU A 163 2.61 -2.70 1.36
C GLU A 163 2.66 -1.20 1.72
N GLU A 164 1.51 -0.51 1.75
CA GLU A 164 1.44 0.92 2.09
C GLU A 164 1.92 1.19 3.52
N PHE A 165 1.53 0.35 4.48
CA PHE A 165 1.97 0.46 5.87
C PHE A 165 3.47 0.16 6.02
N LEU A 166 3.97 -0.84 5.30
CA LEU A 166 5.38 -1.21 5.31
C LEU A 166 6.26 -0.14 4.63
N LEU A 167 5.80 0.47 3.55
CA LEU A 167 6.45 1.61 2.91
C LEU A 167 6.48 2.82 3.85
N ALA A 168 5.38 3.11 4.55
CA ALA A 168 5.36 4.17 5.55
C ALA A 168 6.40 3.91 6.65
N ALA A 169 6.47 2.67 7.17
CA ALA A 169 7.47 2.27 8.15
C ALA A 169 8.92 2.41 7.65
N LEU A 170 9.21 1.97 6.43
CA LEU A 170 10.54 2.01 5.86
C LEU A 170 10.99 3.43 5.50
N LEU A 171 10.06 4.27 5.01
CA LEU A 171 10.40 5.55 4.39
C LEU A 171 10.09 6.78 5.28
N HIS A 172 9.54 6.61 6.48
CA HIS A 172 9.10 7.75 7.31
C HIS A 172 10.19 8.79 7.57
N ASP A 173 11.46 8.37 7.63
CA ASP A 173 12.58 9.22 8.00
C ASP A 173 13.38 9.77 6.80
N VAL A 174 13.02 9.46 5.55
CA VAL A 174 13.79 9.89 4.36
C VAL A 174 13.99 11.40 4.28
N GLY A 175 13.03 12.17 4.79
CA GLY A 175 13.13 13.63 4.83
C GLY A 175 14.26 14.16 5.71
N LYS A 176 14.75 13.38 6.68
CA LYS A 176 15.89 13.77 7.54
C LYS A 176 17.19 13.95 6.74
N ALA A 177 17.35 13.24 5.61
CA ALA A 177 18.49 13.41 4.72
C ALA A 177 18.33 14.60 3.75
N ILE A 178 17.12 15.15 3.61
CA ILE A 178 16.77 16.19 2.64
C ILE A 178 16.72 17.56 3.33
N ASP A 179 15.85 17.69 4.33
CA ASP A 179 15.76 18.89 5.17
C ASP A 179 15.57 18.48 6.64
N PRO A 180 16.66 18.47 7.43
CA PRO A 180 16.59 18.15 8.85
C PRO A 180 15.71 19.10 9.67
N LYS A 181 15.39 20.30 9.18
CA LYS A 181 14.54 21.26 9.90
C LYS A 181 13.05 21.01 9.69
N ALA A 182 12.69 20.38 8.58
CA ALA A 182 11.31 20.06 8.23
C ALA A 182 11.20 18.66 7.59
N PRO A 183 11.63 17.60 8.30
CA PRO A 183 11.80 16.28 7.70
C PRO A 183 10.48 15.68 7.21
N ALA A 184 9.37 15.82 7.94
CA ALA A 184 8.07 15.28 7.50
C ALA A 184 7.64 15.87 6.14
N VAL A 185 7.67 17.20 6.00
CA VAL A 185 7.31 17.90 4.76
C VAL A 185 8.27 17.52 3.63
N ALA A 186 9.57 17.51 3.88
CA ALA A 186 10.58 17.15 2.88
C ALA A 186 10.44 15.69 2.41
N GLY A 187 10.12 14.77 3.33
CA GLY A 187 9.87 13.38 3.02
C GLY A 187 8.63 13.19 2.16
N VAL A 188 7.51 13.81 2.52
CA VAL A 188 6.25 13.77 1.76
C VAL A 188 6.44 14.30 0.35
N GLU A 189 7.09 15.45 0.18
CA GLU A 189 7.37 16.02 -1.14
C GLU A 189 8.31 15.14 -1.97
N ALA A 190 9.32 14.53 -1.34
CA ALA A 190 10.27 13.67 -2.04
C ALA A 190 9.70 12.31 -2.48
N LEU A 191 8.62 11.86 -1.85
CA LEU A 191 7.93 10.60 -2.12
C LEU A 191 6.64 10.77 -2.93
N ARG A 192 6.21 12.01 -3.17
CA ARG A 192 4.99 12.32 -3.92
C ARG A 192 5.03 11.69 -5.31
N GLY A 193 3.98 10.94 -5.65
CA GLY A 193 3.88 10.20 -6.92
C GLY A 193 4.67 8.89 -6.96
N ALA A 194 5.56 8.63 -5.99
CA ALA A 194 6.27 7.36 -5.84
C ALA A 194 5.57 6.40 -4.87
N VAL A 195 4.76 6.91 -3.92
CA VAL A 195 3.96 6.11 -2.99
C VAL A 195 2.51 6.59 -2.97
N THR A 196 1.62 5.82 -2.33
CA THR A 196 0.20 6.14 -2.24
C THR A 196 -0.09 7.29 -1.27
N GLU A 197 -1.27 7.89 -1.40
CA GLU A 197 -1.74 8.94 -0.47
C GLU A 197 -1.83 8.46 0.98
N ARG A 198 -2.22 7.20 1.22
CA ARG A 198 -2.23 6.61 2.59
C ARG A 198 -0.82 6.55 3.15
N THR A 199 0.16 6.13 2.34
CA THR A 199 1.58 6.08 2.75
C THR A 199 2.08 7.48 3.10
N LEU A 200 1.82 8.48 2.24
CA LEU A 200 2.19 9.87 2.49
C LEU A 200 1.54 10.40 3.78
N TRP A 201 0.25 10.13 3.97
CA TRP A 201 -0.51 10.58 5.14
C TRP A 201 0.06 10.00 6.44
N LEU A 202 0.44 8.72 6.46
CA LEU A 202 1.07 8.08 7.62
C LEU A 202 2.43 8.71 7.95
N ILE A 203 3.24 9.03 6.94
CA ILE A 203 4.55 9.68 7.11
C ILE A 203 4.38 11.11 7.61
N GLU A 204 3.47 11.88 6.99
CA GLU A 204 3.21 13.28 7.31
C GLU A 204 2.82 13.46 8.79
N HIS A 205 1.93 12.59 9.27
CA HIS A 205 1.28 12.75 10.57
C HIS A 205 1.93 11.97 11.71
N LEU A 206 3.03 11.26 11.47
CA LEU A 206 3.66 10.42 12.49
C LEU A 206 4.03 11.25 13.74
N GLU A 207 4.65 12.42 13.53
CA GLU A 207 5.05 13.37 14.58
C GLU A 207 3.89 14.08 15.28
N ASP A 208 2.72 14.15 14.65
CA ASP A 208 1.56 14.79 15.26
C ASP A 208 1.01 14.00 16.46
N LEU A 209 1.24 12.67 16.53
CA LEU A 209 0.87 11.86 17.69
C LEU A 209 1.66 12.23 18.95
N ALA A 210 2.95 12.59 18.80
CA ALA A 210 3.74 13.09 19.91
C ALA A 210 3.21 14.46 20.37
N ALA A 211 2.93 15.37 19.43
CA ALA A 211 2.32 16.67 19.73
C ALA A 211 0.92 16.55 20.37
N LEU A 212 0.15 15.52 19.99
CA LEU A 212 -1.14 15.22 20.60
C LEU A 212 -0.98 14.78 22.07
N ARG A 213 0.00 13.91 22.36
CA ARG A 213 0.35 13.48 23.73
C ARG A 213 0.79 14.66 24.59
N ASP A 214 1.57 15.57 24.01
CA ASP A 214 2.12 16.75 24.69
C ASP A 214 1.13 17.93 24.76
N ARG A 215 -0.08 17.76 24.19
CA ARG A 215 -1.15 18.78 24.12
C ARG A 215 -0.73 20.08 23.40
N THR A 216 0.20 19.97 22.46
CA THR A 216 0.72 21.08 21.65
C THR A 216 0.10 21.13 20.26
N LEU A 217 -0.60 20.06 19.85
CA LEU A 217 -1.28 19.99 18.55
C LEU A 217 -2.47 20.96 18.46
N SER A 218 -2.64 21.61 17.31
CA SER A 218 -3.75 22.55 17.08
C SER A 218 -5.11 21.81 17.12
N GLN A 219 -6.19 22.52 17.48
CA GLN A 219 -7.53 21.92 17.45
C GLN A 219 -7.95 21.45 16.05
N ARG A 220 -7.45 22.10 15.00
CA ARG A 220 -7.73 21.73 13.61
C ARG A 220 -7.06 20.40 13.29
N ASP A 221 -5.77 20.28 13.55
CA ASP A 221 -4.98 19.09 13.20
C ASP A 221 -5.41 17.90 14.04
N ARG A 222 -5.77 18.13 15.31
CA ARG A 222 -6.41 17.12 16.15
C ARG A 222 -7.68 16.55 15.52
N ARG A 223 -8.57 17.40 14.98
CA ARG A 223 -9.79 16.92 14.30
C ARG A 223 -9.46 16.15 13.02
N ILE A 224 -8.44 16.57 12.27
CA ILE A 224 -7.96 15.85 11.08
C ILE A 224 -7.52 14.44 11.46
N LEU A 225 -6.66 14.29 12.49
CA LEU A 225 -6.25 12.98 12.99
C LEU A 225 -7.42 12.14 13.51
N GLU A 226 -8.27 12.70 14.37
CA GLU A 226 -9.37 11.97 15.02
C GLU A 226 -10.45 11.52 14.03
N SER A 227 -10.57 12.16 12.87
CA SER A 227 -11.54 11.80 11.82
C SER A 227 -10.98 10.90 10.72
N SER A 228 -9.67 10.69 10.68
CA SER A 228 -9.02 9.85 9.67
C SER A 228 -9.32 8.38 9.90
N GLU A 229 -9.62 7.65 8.82
CA GLU A 229 -9.76 6.19 8.86
C GLU A 229 -8.42 5.48 9.13
N TYR A 230 -7.29 6.16 8.92
CA TYR A 230 -5.93 5.63 9.09
C TYR A 230 -5.37 5.86 10.50
N LEU A 231 -6.15 6.44 11.43
CA LEU A 231 -5.68 6.78 12.77
C LEU A 231 -5.12 5.58 13.55
N GLU A 232 -5.73 4.40 13.42
CA GLU A 232 -5.26 3.20 14.13
C GLU A 232 -3.95 2.68 13.54
N ASP A 233 -3.75 2.81 12.23
CA ASP A 233 -2.48 2.48 11.60
C ASP A 233 -1.39 3.48 12.01
N LEU A 234 -1.71 4.77 12.07
CA LEU A 234 -0.77 5.80 12.54
C LEU A 234 -0.29 5.53 13.97
N LYS A 235 -1.21 5.16 14.88
CA LYS A 235 -0.87 4.78 16.26
C LYS A 235 0.03 3.56 16.29
N LEU A 236 -0.31 2.52 15.52
CA LEU A 236 0.53 1.33 15.43
C LEU A 236 1.92 1.68 14.88
N LEU A 237 2.00 2.50 13.83
CA LEU A 237 3.27 2.92 13.25
C LEU A 237 4.13 3.67 14.28
N ARG A 238 3.52 4.56 15.09
CA ARG A 238 4.21 5.24 16.18
C ARG A 238 4.73 4.28 17.26
N ASP A 239 3.92 3.30 17.67
CA ASP A 239 4.35 2.31 18.66
C ASP A 239 5.55 1.49 18.14
N LEU A 240 5.55 1.15 16.85
CA LEU A 240 6.65 0.43 16.20
C LEU A 240 7.89 1.32 16.01
N ASP A 241 7.71 2.61 15.71
CA ASP A 241 8.76 3.62 15.65
C ASP A 241 9.47 3.77 17.00
N GLU A 242 8.72 3.94 18.10
CA GLU A 242 9.31 4.01 19.44
C GLU A 242 10.01 2.69 19.82
N ALA A 243 9.44 1.54 19.44
CA ALA A 243 10.05 0.23 19.68
C ALA A 243 11.29 -0.04 18.80
N GLY A 244 11.46 0.66 17.68
CA GLY A 244 12.59 0.53 16.73
C GLY A 244 13.92 1.07 17.25
N ARG A 245 13.97 1.57 18.48
CA ARG A 245 15.14 2.25 19.06
C ARG A 245 16.05 1.30 19.83
N VAL A 246 16.44 0.19 19.21
CA VAL A 246 17.22 -0.88 19.87
C VAL A 246 18.65 -0.94 19.34
N PRO A 247 19.68 -0.69 20.18
CA PRO A 247 21.07 -0.79 19.74
C PRO A 247 21.47 -2.22 19.34
N GLY A 248 22.19 -2.34 18.22
CA GLY A 248 22.84 -3.60 17.81
C GLY A 248 21.90 -4.75 17.45
N THR A 249 20.59 -4.49 17.31
CA THR A 249 19.64 -5.48 16.80
C THR A 249 19.99 -5.87 15.36
N PRO A 250 19.97 -7.17 15.00
CA PRO A 250 20.12 -7.57 13.62
C PRO A 250 18.92 -7.02 12.82
N VAL A 251 19.19 -6.41 11.67
CA VAL A 251 18.17 -5.95 10.73
C VAL A 251 18.50 -6.46 9.34
N GLU A 252 17.47 -6.55 8.50
CA GLU A 252 17.63 -6.77 7.07
C GLU A 252 18.34 -5.58 6.40
N THR A 253 19.01 -5.82 5.28
CA THR A 253 19.59 -4.77 4.43
C THR A 253 18.50 -4.04 3.63
N VAL A 254 18.82 -2.86 3.10
CA VAL A 254 17.92 -2.12 2.19
C VAL A 254 17.47 -3.01 1.02
N ASP A 255 18.39 -3.74 0.40
CA ASP A 255 18.08 -4.61 -0.72
C ASP A 255 17.12 -5.74 -0.33
N GLN A 256 17.27 -6.31 0.88
CA GLN A 256 16.36 -7.34 1.38
C GLN A 256 14.97 -6.78 1.69
N ALA A 257 14.89 -5.61 2.32
CA ALA A 257 13.61 -4.96 2.61
C ALA A 257 12.85 -4.61 1.33
N LEU A 258 13.53 -4.05 0.32
CA LEU A 258 12.93 -3.73 -0.98
C LEU A 258 12.59 -5.00 -1.77
N ALA A 259 13.39 -6.07 -1.68
CA ALA A 259 13.06 -7.35 -2.28
C ALA A 259 11.81 -7.97 -1.66
N TYR A 260 11.63 -7.84 -0.34
CA TYR A 260 10.40 -8.28 0.34
C TYR A 260 9.18 -7.52 -0.20
N LEU A 261 9.25 -6.19 -0.27
CA LEU A 261 8.17 -5.35 -0.80
C LEU A 261 7.85 -5.67 -2.26
N ARG A 262 8.86 -5.87 -3.10
CA ARG A 262 8.67 -6.33 -4.49
C ARG A 262 8.00 -7.70 -4.54
N GLY A 263 8.38 -8.60 -3.63
CA GLY A 263 7.77 -9.91 -3.52
C GLY A 263 6.28 -9.87 -3.15
N LEU A 264 5.79 -8.78 -2.53
CA LEU A 264 4.36 -8.54 -2.30
C LEU A 264 3.62 -8.15 -3.58
N GLU A 265 4.26 -7.36 -4.46
CA GLU A 265 3.72 -6.97 -5.78
C GLU A 265 3.62 -8.18 -6.71
N ASP A 266 4.69 -8.99 -6.76
CA ASP A 266 4.80 -10.16 -7.66
C ASP A 266 4.19 -11.45 -7.05
N GLU A 267 3.55 -11.35 -5.88
CA GLU A 267 2.91 -12.48 -5.17
C GLU A 267 3.81 -13.68 -4.83
N SER A 268 5.15 -13.54 -4.91
CA SER A 268 6.12 -14.63 -4.63
C SER A 268 5.95 -15.30 -3.25
N TYR A 269 5.34 -14.62 -2.28
CA TYR A 269 5.01 -15.17 -0.96
C TYR A 269 3.91 -16.25 -1.00
N LEU A 270 3.11 -16.33 -2.07
CA LEU A 270 2.12 -17.39 -2.29
C LEU A 270 2.76 -18.69 -2.79
N GLU A 271 3.89 -18.60 -3.48
CA GLU A 271 4.60 -19.78 -4.01
C GLU A 271 5.37 -20.54 -2.93
N GLY A 272 5.75 -19.85 -1.85
CA GLY A 272 6.55 -20.41 -0.74
C GLY A 272 5.77 -21.08 0.39
N ASN A 273 4.44 -21.14 0.36
CA ASN A 273 3.63 -21.65 1.48
C ASN A 273 2.87 -22.95 1.14
N PRO A 274 3.44 -24.14 1.41
CA PRO A 274 2.78 -25.42 1.14
C PRO A 274 1.50 -25.64 1.97
N ASN A 275 1.19 -24.78 2.95
CA ASN A 275 0.02 -24.91 3.82
C ASN A 275 -1.20 -24.07 3.39
N LEU A 276 -1.17 -23.40 2.22
CA LEU A 276 -2.33 -22.71 1.66
C LEU A 276 -3.01 -23.49 0.51
N ARG A 277 -2.56 -24.73 0.25
CA ARG A 277 -3.32 -25.71 -0.53
C ARG A 277 -4.15 -26.56 0.42
N GLY A 278 -5.33 -26.06 0.79
CA GLY A 278 -6.30 -26.76 1.61
C GLY A 278 -7.69 -26.16 1.46
#